data_AF-A0A969XIH5-F1
#
_entry.id   AF-A0A969XIH5-F1
#
_cell.length_a   1.000
_cell.length_b   1.000
_cell.length_c   1.000
_cell.angle_alpha   90.00
_cell.angle_beta   90.00
_cell.angle_gamma   90.00
#
_symmetry.space_group_name_H-M   'P 1'
#
loop_
_entity.id
_entity.type
_entity.pdbx_description
1 polymer ?
#
loop_
_entity_poly.entity_id
_entity_poly.type
_entity_poly.pdbx_seq_one_letter_code
_entity_poly.pdbx_strand_id
1 'polypeptide(L)'
;MLRRLFIILGLLIPIALAGCGSGRLLRDVEIRPAVISPNADGTDDVAEIKYTLTAQSTIDIYLQDADGNRHDFRVAKRRSQG
;
A
#
# COMPACT_ATOMS: atom_id res chain seq x y z
N MET A 1 -40.17 1.63 30.16
CA MET A 1 -39.95 0.95 28.87
C MET A 1 -39.14 1.82 27.91
N LEU A 2 -39.66 3.00 27.51
CA LEU A 2 -39.05 3.86 26.49
C LEU A 2 -37.62 4.37 26.80
N ARG A 3 -37.33 4.73 28.06
CA ARG A 3 -35.99 5.20 28.50
C ARG A 3 -34.89 4.13 28.35
N ARG A 4 -35.23 2.85 28.52
CA ARG A 4 -34.29 1.74 28.32
C ARG A 4 -34.02 1.50 26.84
N LEU A 5 -35.01 1.73 25.99
CA LEU A 5 -34.90 1.61 24.54
C LEU A 5 -33.94 2.67 23.95
N PHE A 6 -34.02 3.92 24.43
CA PHE A 6 -33.09 4.98 24.00
C PHE A 6 -31.64 4.72 24.42
N ILE A 7 -31.39 4.13 25.60
CA ILE A 7 -30.04 3.79 26.05
C ILE A 7 -29.45 2.65 25.21
N ILE A 8 -30.25 1.62 24.90
CA ILE A 8 -29.82 0.49 24.06
C ILE A 8 -29.50 0.96 22.63
N LEU A 9 -30.37 1.81 22.06
CA LEU A 9 -30.16 2.35 20.72
C LEU A 9 -28.93 3.27 20.65
N GLY A 10 -28.72 4.11 21.67
CA GLY A 10 -27.53 4.96 21.78
C GLY A 10 -26.22 4.19 21.91
N LEU A 11 -26.23 2.98 22.48
CA LEU A 11 -25.04 2.12 22.61
C LEU A 11 -24.72 1.32 21.34
N LEU A 12 -25.75 0.95 20.56
CA LEU A 12 -25.60 0.15 19.33
C LEU A 12 -25.12 0.95 18.12
N ILE A 13 -25.49 2.23 18.02
CA ILE A 13 -25.09 3.13 16.92
C ILE A 13 -23.56 3.24 16.78
N PRO A 14 -22.77 3.56 17.82
CA PRO A 14 -21.31 3.70 17.66
C PRO A 14 -20.61 2.38 17.31
N ILE A 15 -21.17 1.22 17.70
CA ILE A 15 -20.62 -0.10 17.34
C ILE A 15 -20.82 -0.38 15.85
N ALA A 16 -21.96 0.03 15.27
CA ALA A 16 -22.23 -0.14 13.85
C ALA A 16 -21.32 0.74 12.96
N LEU A 17 -20.91 1.92 13.44
CA LEU A 17 -20.04 2.83 12.67
C LEU A 17 -18.55 2.46 12.74
N ALA A 18 -18.12 1.64 13.71
CA ALA A 18 -16.71 1.26 13.86
C ALA A 18 -16.20 0.28 12.77
N GLY A 19 -17.10 -0.33 11.99
CA GLY A 19 -16.74 -1.29 10.93
C GLY A 19 -16.19 -0.68 9.64
N CYS A 20 -16.29 0.65 9.46
CA CYS A 20 -15.86 1.35 8.24
C CYS A 20 -14.43 1.89 8.29
N GLY A 21 -13.52 1.23 9.00
CA GLY A 21 -12.10 1.59 8.97
C GLY A 21 -11.47 1.22 7.63
N SER A 22 -11.15 2.20 6.79
CA SER A 22 -10.41 1.98 5.54
C SER A 22 -8.97 1.53 5.83
N GLY A 23 -8.66 0.27 5.53
CA GLY A 23 -7.29 -0.24 5.57
C GLY A 23 -6.40 0.47 4.55
N ARG A 24 -5.08 0.50 4.80
CA ARG A 24 -4.10 0.97 3.81
C ARG A 24 -4.16 0.10 2.55
N LEU A 25 -4.19 0.73 1.38
CA LEU A 25 -4.21 0.04 0.09
C LEU A 25 -2.90 -0.72 -0.17
N LEU A 26 -1.78 -0.05 0.08
CA LEU A 26 -0.43 -0.56 -0.10
C LEU A 26 0.20 -0.81 1.28
N ARG A 27 0.73 -2.00 1.48
CA ARG A 27 1.31 -2.45 2.76
C ARG A 27 2.60 -3.21 2.53
N ASP A 28 3.37 -3.37 3.60
CA ASP A 28 4.53 -4.27 3.67
C ASP A 28 5.51 -4.04 2.50
N VAL A 29 5.75 -2.75 2.18
CA VAL A 29 6.65 -2.34 1.12
C VAL A 29 8.09 -2.54 1.57
N GLU A 30 8.81 -3.39 0.85
CA GLU A 30 10.21 -3.69 1.10
C GLU A 30 10.97 -3.68 -0.23
N ILE A 31 12.11 -3.00 -0.26
CA ILE A 31 12.98 -2.90 -1.43
C ILE A 31 14.39 -3.31 -1.01
N ARG A 32 14.98 -4.29 -1.69
CA ARG A 32 16.33 -4.77 -1.38
C ARG A 32 17.14 -5.14 -2.63
N PRO A 33 18.35 -4.58 -2.82
CA PRO A 33 18.90 -3.43 -2.08
C PRO A 33 18.13 -2.14 -2.38
N ALA A 34 18.29 -1.12 -1.53
CA ALA A 34 17.64 0.19 -1.71
C ALA A 34 18.29 1.03 -2.82
N VAL A 35 19.56 0.76 -3.13
CA VAL A 35 20.34 1.39 -4.20
C VAL A 35 20.88 0.28 -5.07
N ILE A 36 20.82 0.49 -6.39
CA ILE A 36 21.37 -0.42 -7.40
C ILE A 36 22.28 0.37 -8.35
N SER A 37 23.26 -0.32 -8.93
CA SER A 37 24.09 0.15 -10.03
C SER A 37 23.83 -0.75 -11.25
N PRO A 38 22.84 -0.43 -12.11
CA PRO A 38 22.44 -1.31 -13.22
C PRO A 38 23.45 -1.23 -14.39
N ASN A 39 24.69 -1.64 -14.15
CA ASN A 39 25.81 -1.61 -15.09
C ASN A 39 26.23 -3.02 -15.59
N ALA A 40 25.54 -4.06 -15.12
CA ALA A 40 25.74 -5.46 -15.44
C ALA A 40 27.13 -6.01 -15.02
N ASP A 41 27.69 -5.52 -13.91
CA ASP A 41 28.97 -5.98 -13.36
C ASP A 41 28.84 -7.14 -12.35
N GLY A 42 27.60 -7.54 -12.02
CA GLY A 42 27.26 -8.59 -11.09
C GLY A 42 27.05 -8.12 -9.64
N THR A 43 27.27 -6.84 -9.34
CA THR A 43 27.11 -6.24 -8.01
C THR A 43 25.97 -5.25 -8.01
N ASP A 44 25.00 -5.44 -7.12
CA ASP A 44 23.86 -4.52 -6.94
C ASP A 44 23.14 -4.14 -8.24
N ASP A 45 23.08 -5.05 -9.22
CA ASP A 45 22.44 -4.80 -10.52
C ASP A 45 20.90 -4.82 -10.45
N VAL A 46 20.35 -5.52 -9.47
CA VAL A 46 18.93 -5.87 -9.39
C VAL A 46 18.40 -5.62 -7.98
N ALA A 47 17.22 -5.00 -7.88
CA ALA A 47 16.46 -4.87 -6.64
C ALA A 47 15.20 -5.73 -6.65
N GLU A 48 14.98 -6.43 -5.54
CA GLU A 48 13.70 -7.05 -5.20
C GLU A 48 12.77 -6.00 -4.60
N ILE A 49 11.52 -5.95 -5.11
CA ILE A 49 10.46 -5.09 -4.58
C ILE A 49 9.30 -5.98 -4.14
N LYS A 50 9.04 -6.03 -2.83
CA LYS A 50 7.90 -6.70 -2.21
C LYS A 50 6.89 -5.68 -1.71
N TYR A 51 5.61 -5.99 -1.86
CA TYR A 51 4.50 -5.20 -1.36
C TYR A 51 3.23 -6.05 -1.35
N THR A 52 2.27 -5.63 -0.53
CA THR A 52 0.93 -6.20 -0.47
C THR A 52 -0.10 -5.17 -0.91
N LEU A 53 -1.05 -5.60 -1.76
CA LEU A 53 -2.21 -4.81 -2.14
C LEU A 53 -3.47 -5.38 -1.49
N THR A 54 -4.20 -4.54 -0.76
CA THR A 54 -5.43 -4.97 -0.07
C THR A 54 -6.67 -4.97 -0.97
N ALA A 55 -6.56 -4.39 -2.17
CA ALA A 55 -7.58 -4.42 -3.20
C ALA A 55 -6.94 -4.32 -4.59
N GLN A 56 -7.64 -4.81 -5.62
CA GLN A 56 -7.20 -4.67 -7.00
C GLN A 56 -7.02 -3.19 -7.37
N SER A 57 -5.82 -2.83 -7.84
CA SER A 57 -5.44 -1.44 -8.11
C SER A 57 -4.42 -1.34 -9.25
N THR A 58 -4.07 -0.13 -9.65
CA THR A 58 -2.94 0.17 -10.52
C THR A 58 -1.75 0.62 -9.69
N ILE A 59 -0.55 0.20 -10.07
CA ILE A 59 0.70 0.63 -9.43
C ILE A 59 1.60 1.38 -10.41
N ASP A 60 2.36 2.30 -9.86
CA ASP A 60 3.51 2.93 -10.49
C ASP A 60 4.78 2.52 -9.73
N ILE A 61 5.86 2.26 -10.47
CA ILE A 61 7.19 2.04 -9.91
C ILE A 61 8.15 2.90 -10.71
N TYR A 62 8.89 3.75 -10.02
CA TYR A 62 9.96 4.56 -10.59
C TYR A 62 11.22 4.43 -9.74
N LEU A 63 12.34 4.73 -10.36
CA LEU A 63 13.64 4.84 -9.71
C LEU A 63 14.03 6.32 -9.67
N GLN A 64 14.78 6.70 -8.65
CA GLN A 64 15.39 8.01 -8.55
C GLN A 64 16.90 7.85 -8.63
N ASP A 65 17.56 8.64 -9.48
CA ASP A 65 19.03 8.67 -9.54
C ASP A 65 19.62 9.64 -8.50
N ALA A 66 20.95 9.73 -8.46
CA ALA A 66 21.68 10.56 -7.50
C ALA A 66 21.42 12.07 -7.66
N ASP A 67 21.05 12.52 -8.86
CA ASP A 67 20.72 13.92 -9.15
C ASP A 67 19.24 14.23 -8.85
N GLY A 68 18.48 13.23 -8.41
CA GLY A 68 17.07 13.35 -8.08
C GLY A 68 16.13 13.13 -9.27
N ASN A 69 16.65 12.79 -10.46
CA ASN A 69 15.81 12.56 -11.63
C ASN A 69 15.00 11.27 -11.48
N ARG A 70 13.77 11.32 -11.96
CA ARG A 70 12.84 10.18 -11.95
C ARG A 70 12.94 9.38 -13.24
N HIS A 71 13.08 8.07 -13.10
CA HIS A 71 13.11 7.08 -14.18
C HIS A 71 11.95 6.09 -14.01
N ASP A 72 10.95 6.15 -14.87
CA ASP A 72 9.77 5.29 -14.76
C ASP A 72 10.07 3.84 -15.21
N PHE A 73 9.68 2.86 -14.40
CA PHE A 73 9.82 1.42 -14.70
C PHE A 73 8.47 0.74 -14.95
N ARG A 74 7.45 1.04 -14.13
CA ARG A 74 6.07 0.61 -14.35
C ARG A 74 5.15 1.79 -14.21
N VAL A 75 4.27 1.97 -15.19
CA VAL A 75 3.27 3.05 -15.20
C VAL A 75 1.89 2.44 -15.36
N ALA A 76 0.96 2.85 -14.49
CA ALA A 76 -0.45 2.45 -14.45
C ALA A 76 -0.68 0.93 -14.54
N LYS A 77 0.21 0.11 -13.97
CA LYS A 77 0.13 -1.34 -14.12
C LYS A 77 -0.92 -1.94 -13.20
N ARG A 78 -1.97 -2.54 -13.76
CA ARG A 78 -2.99 -3.27 -13.00
C ARG A 78 -2.40 -4.46 -12.25
N ARG A 79 -2.78 -4.60 -10.97
CA ARG A 79 -2.41 -5.69 -10.07
C ARG A 79 -3.62 -6.14 -9.24
N SER A 80 -3.74 -7.44 -9.02
CA SER A 80 -4.69 -8.00 -8.06
C SER A 80 -4.21 -7.78 -6.63
N GLN A 81 -5.10 -7.98 -5.67
CA GLN A 81 -4.71 -8.14 -4.27
C GLN A 81 -3.75 -9.33 -4.09
N GLY A 82 -2.88 -9.25 -3.09
CA GLY A 82 -1.86 -10.25 -2.78
C GLY A 82 -0.98 -9.76 -1.64
#